data_AF-A0A511T9D3-F1
#
_entry.id   AF-A0A511T9D3-F1
#
_cell.length_a   1.000
_cell.length_b   1.000
_cell.length_c   1.000
_cell.angle_alpha   90.00
_cell.angle_beta   90.00
_cell.angle_gamma   90.00
#
_symmetry.space_group_name_H-M   'P 1'
#
loop_
_entity.id
_entity.type
_entity.pdbx_description
1 polymer ?
#
loop_
_entity_poly.entity_id
_entity_poly.type
_entity_poly.pdbx_seq_one_letter_code
_entity_poly.pdbx_strand_id
1 'polypeptide(L)'
;MSSGSPSMRIELRGAHVPGEGNERRPLAALCEEEPHVHGELAWTLGERRVPCMGFWGPDDVCLGQWWDELTRAVAALSDRQPYTLDTCEQGDPAFLFERTDASLYLSIVAGTGGGAPHPEWQNAEFAWDDLGAALRRFKRDLRQLLELSGPPVLPEEWKKRFSEQV
;
A
#
# COMPACT_ATOMS: atom_id res chain seq x y z
N MET A 1 -27.62 -12.92 -13.71
CA MET A 1 -26.96 -12.55 -12.45
C MET A 1 -25.71 -11.80 -12.85
N SER A 2 -25.61 -10.48 -12.63
CA SER A 2 -24.39 -9.74 -12.95
C SER A 2 -23.29 -10.25 -12.02
N SER A 3 -22.37 -11.05 -12.55
CA SER A 3 -21.10 -11.37 -11.91
C SER A 3 -20.24 -10.10 -11.96
N GLY A 4 -20.51 -9.16 -11.05
CA GLY A 4 -19.60 -8.05 -10.84
C GLY A 4 -18.26 -8.58 -10.35
N SER A 5 -17.15 -8.05 -10.86
CA SER A 5 -15.82 -8.32 -10.31
C SER A 5 -15.82 -8.02 -8.81
N PRO A 6 -15.07 -8.80 -7.99
CA PRO A 6 -15.05 -8.58 -6.55
C PRO A 6 -14.49 -7.19 -6.26
N SER A 7 -15.10 -6.50 -5.29
CA SER A 7 -14.69 -5.14 -4.94
C SER A 7 -13.33 -5.13 -4.26
N MET A 8 -12.51 -4.13 -4.59
CA MET A 8 -11.20 -3.95 -3.95
C MET A 8 -11.23 -2.76 -2.97
N ARG A 9 -10.62 -2.94 -1.80
CA ARG A 9 -10.48 -1.91 -0.77
C ARG A 9 -9.08 -1.91 -0.16
N ILE A 10 -8.57 -0.71 0.10
CA ILE A 10 -7.39 -0.47 0.94
C ILE A 10 -7.86 0.34 2.15
N GLU A 11 -7.53 -0.11 3.35
CA GLU A 11 -7.96 0.50 4.60
C GLU A 11 -6.77 0.72 5.52
N LEU A 12 -6.51 1.99 5.86
CA LEU A 12 -5.58 2.36 6.90
C LEU A 12 -6.20 2.04 8.26
N ARG A 13 -5.63 1.06 8.97
CA ARG A 13 -6.13 0.56 10.27
C ARG A 13 -5.40 1.18 11.46
N GLY A 14 -4.17 1.64 11.26
CA GLY A 14 -3.40 2.37 12.25
C GLY A 14 -2.11 2.91 11.66
N ALA A 15 -1.50 3.90 12.32
CA ALA A 15 -0.19 4.42 11.93
C ALA A 15 0.61 4.87 13.16
N HIS A 16 1.93 4.79 13.07
CA HIS A 16 2.89 5.14 14.10
C HIS A 16 4.23 5.54 13.49
N VAL A 17 5.09 6.18 14.28
CA VAL A 17 6.50 6.37 13.93
C VAL A 17 7.27 5.16 14.45
N PRO A 18 8.07 4.46 13.62
CA PRO A 18 8.89 3.36 14.12
C PRO A 18 9.95 3.88 15.11
N GLY A 19 10.24 3.11 16.15
CA GLY A 19 11.35 3.36 17.08
C GLY A 19 12.37 2.23 17.06
N GLU A 20 13.21 2.13 18.09
CA GLU A 20 14.20 1.05 18.16
C GLU A 20 13.52 -0.31 18.36
N GLY A 21 13.91 -1.30 17.55
CA GLY A 21 13.31 -2.64 17.58
C GLY A 21 11.83 -2.60 17.14
N ASN A 22 10.93 -3.01 18.03
CA ASN A 22 9.47 -3.04 17.78
C ASN A 22 8.74 -1.87 18.46
N GLU A 23 9.44 -0.81 18.83
CA GLU A 23 8.83 0.35 19.46
C GLU A 23 7.90 1.08 18.48
N ARG A 24 6.70 1.43 18.96
CA ARG A 24 5.71 2.21 18.22
C ARG A 24 5.51 3.56 18.88
N ARG A 25 6.09 4.59 18.29
CA ARG A 25 6.00 5.98 18.78
C ARG A 25 4.75 6.69 18.22
N PRO A 26 4.23 7.70 18.94
CA PRO A 26 3.11 8.50 18.44
C PRO A 26 3.51 9.27 17.17
N LEU A 27 2.52 9.54 16.30
CA LEU A 27 2.72 10.32 15.07
C LEU A 27 3.25 11.73 15.32
N ALA A 28 2.98 12.31 16.50
CA ALA A 28 3.54 13.60 16.92
C ALA A 28 5.07 13.59 17.05
N ALA A 29 5.70 12.42 17.10
CA ALA A 29 7.15 12.25 17.16
C ALA A 29 7.80 12.19 15.77
N LEU A 30 7.04 12.35 14.68
CA LEU A 30 7.54 12.40 13.31
C LEU A 30 8.43 13.65 13.13
N CYS A 31 9.57 13.52 12.48
CA CYS A 31 10.47 14.64 12.23
C CYS A 31 11.25 14.46 10.91
N GLU A 32 12.01 15.47 10.50
CA GLU A 32 12.80 15.42 9.25
C GLU A 32 13.87 14.32 9.26
N GLU A 33 14.43 14.00 10.43
CA GLU A 33 15.46 12.95 10.58
C GLU A 33 14.87 11.53 10.55
N GLU A 34 13.61 11.39 10.96
CA GLU A 34 12.87 10.12 10.99
C GLU A 34 11.48 10.37 10.43
N PRO A 35 11.35 10.49 9.10
CA PRO A 35 10.10 10.86 8.47
C PRO A 35 9.26 9.61 8.12
N HIS A 36 9.71 8.41 8.49
CA HIS A 36 8.99 7.18 8.23
C HIS A 36 7.72 7.09 9.08
N VAL A 37 6.63 6.69 8.42
CA VAL A 37 5.37 6.35 9.06
C VAL A 37 5.06 4.91 8.73
N HIS A 38 4.95 4.10 9.77
CA HIS A 38 4.60 2.69 9.68
C HIS A 38 3.14 2.49 10.10
N GLY A 39 2.51 1.39 9.72
CA GLY A 39 1.11 1.19 10.06
C GLY A 39 0.48 -0.05 9.49
N GLU A 40 -0.75 -0.29 9.93
CA GLU A 40 -1.53 -1.41 9.46
C GLU A 40 -2.33 -1.03 8.21
N LEU A 41 -2.03 -1.68 7.08
CA LEU A 41 -2.75 -1.50 5.81
C LEU A 41 -3.49 -2.78 5.43
N ALA A 42 -4.82 -2.78 5.58
CA ALA A 42 -5.65 -3.92 5.20
C ALA A 42 -6.08 -3.80 3.74
N TRP A 43 -5.62 -4.71 2.89
CA TRP A 43 -6.10 -4.83 1.51
C TRP A 43 -7.10 -5.99 1.42
N THR A 44 -8.32 -5.71 0.96
CA THR A 44 -9.39 -6.70 0.79
C THR A 44 -9.82 -6.76 -0.68
N LEU A 45 -9.91 -7.97 -1.24
CA LEU A 45 -10.54 -8.27 -2.53
C LEU A 45 -11.77 -9.16 -2.29
N GLY A 46 -12.96 -8.62 -2.52
CA GLY A 46 -14.22 -9.26 -2.14
C GLY A 46 -14.30 -9.46 -0.62
N GLU A 47 -14.29 -10.72 -0.19
CA GLU A 47 -14.30 -11.12 1.23
C GLU A 47 -12.92 -11.57 1.75
N ARG A 48 -11.88 -11.54 0.90
CA ARG A 48 -10.55 -12.08 1.21
C ARG A 48 -9.56 -10.95 1.52
N ARG A 49 -8.81 -11.06 2.62
CA ARG A 49 -7.70 -10.16 2.97
C ARG A 49 -6.42 -10.62 2.26
N VAL A 50 -5.77 -9.72 1.52
CA VAL A 50 -4.46 -9.95 0.91
C VAL A 50 -3.43 -10.14 2.04
N PRO A 51 -2.68 -11.24 2.08
CA PRO A 51 -1.68 -11.49 3.11
C PRO A 51 -0.34 -10.81 2.80
N CYS A 52 0.56 -10.80 3.80
CA CYS A 52 2.00 -10.54 3.63
C CYS A 52 2.33 -9.15 3.07
N MET A 53 1.64 -8.13 3.55
CA MET A 53 1.77 -6.75 3.06
C MET A 53 2.99 -6.01 3.65
N GLY A 54 3.55 -6.49 4.77
CA GLY A 54 4.54 -5.76 5.55
C GLY A 54 5.67 -6.56 6.17
N PHE A 55 6.74 -5.82 6.48
CA PHE A 55 8.04 -6.29 6.92
C PHE A 55 8.12 -6.53 8.45
N TRP A 56 7.48 -5.67 9.26
CA TRP A 56 7.54 -5.73 10.74
C TRP A 56 6.40 -6.55 11.37
N GLY A 57 5.71 -7.29 10.53
CA GLY A 57 4.48 -8.01 10.81
C GLY A 57 3.65 -8.07 9.52
N PRO A 58 2.76 -9.05 9.38
CA PRO A 58 2.07 -9.33 8.11
C PRO A 58 1.31 -8.13 7.53
N ASP A 59 1.02 -7.12 8.35
CA ASP A 59 0.32 -5.91 7.95
C ASP A 59 1.04 -4.62 8.36
N ASP A 60 2.26 -4.66 8.94
CA ASP A 60 2.99 -3.46 9.39
C ASP A 60 3.94 -2.95 8.30
N VAL A 61 3.50 -1.90 7.60
CA VAL A 61 4.12 -1.43 6.36
C VAL A 61 4.64 0.00 6.46
N CYS A 62 5.67 0.32 5.69
CA CYS A 62 6.03 1.73 5.47
C CYS A 62 4.97 2.41 4.59
N LEU A 63 4.14 3.26 5.18
CA LEU A 63 3.01 3.91 4.50
C LEU A 63 3.48 4.89 3.42
N GLY A 64 4.66 5.49 3.58
CA GLY A 64 5.28 6.33 2.54
C GLY A 64 5.68 5.52 1.30
N GLN A 65 6.28 4.34 1.50
CA GLN A 65 6.61 3.43 0.39
C GLN A 65 5.35 2.94 -0.32
N TRP A 66 4.32 2.53 0.43
CA TRP A 66 3.05 2.09 -0.15
C TRP A 66 2.32 3.21 -0.91
N TRP A 67 2.42 4.46 -0.44
CA TRP A 67 1.95 5.63 -1.19
C TRP A 67 2.62 5.71 -2.55
N ASP A 68 3.96 5.67 -2.56
CA ASP A 68 4.77 5.86 -3.76
C ASP A 68 4.56 4.70 -4.74
N GLU A 69 4.62 3.47 -4.26
CA GLU A 69 4.50 2.24 -5.07
C GLU A 69 3.11 2.07 -5.67
N LEU A 70 2.03 2.31 -4.92
CA LEU A 70 0.68 2.24 -5.48
C LEU A 70 0.43 3.37 -6.50
N THR A 71 1.04 4.54 -6.31
CA THR A 71 0.98 5.63 -7.28
C THR A 71 1.67 5.23 -8.58
N ARG A 72 2.85 4.63 -8.50
CA ARG A 72 3.59 4.10 -9.65
C ARG A 72 2.86 2.95 -10.33
N ALA A 73 2.24 2.06 -9.56
CA ALA A 73 1.41 0.99 -10.09
C ALA A 73 0.26 1.56 -10.93
N VAL A 74 -0.48 2.54 -10.40
CA VAL A 74 -1.57 3.19 -11.15
C VAL A 74 -1.05 3.87 -12.42
N ALA A 75 0.10 4.53 -12.37
CA ALA A 75 0.71 5.16 -13.53
C ALA A 75 1.09 4.12 -14.61
N ALA A 76 1.84 3.08 -14.24
CA ALA A 76 2.26 2.02 -15.17
C ALA A 76 1.07 1.27 -15.79
N LEU A 77 0.07 0.93 -14.96
CA LEU A 77 -1.12 0.22 -15.40
C LEU A 77 -2.05 1.11 -16.24
N SER A 78 -1.96 2.44 -16.15
CA SER A 78 -2.66 3.32 -17.10
C SER A 78 -2.23 3.07 -18.54
N ASP A 79 -0.94 2.75 -18.75
CA ASP A 79 -0.36 2.36 -20.04
C ASP A 79 -0.37 0.83 -20.28
N ARG A 80 -1.14 0.09 -19.47
CA ARG A 80 -1.25 -1.38 -19.49
C ARG A 80 0.11 -2.09 -19.33
N GLN A 81 1.09 -1.45 -18.72
CA GLN A 81 2.35 -2.09 -18.37
C GLN A 81 2.17 -2.87 -17.06
N PRO A 82 2.61 -4.14 -16.98
CA PRO A 82 2.67 -4.86 -15.71
C PRO A 82 3.48 -4.08 -14.69
N TYR A 83 3.07 -4.13 -13.43
CA TYR A 83 3.79 -3.51 -12.33
C TYR A 83 4.02 -4.52 -11.23
N THR A 84 5.25 -4.62 -10.74
CA THR A 84 5.56 -5.45 -9.57
C THR A 84 5.94 -4.52 -8.43
N LEU A 85 5.10 -4.49 -7.38
CA LEU A 85 5.46 -3.90 -6.11
C LEU A 85 6.30 -4.93 -5.36
N ASP A 86 7.59 -4.68 -5.28
CA ASP A 86 8.55 -5.49 -4.55
C ASP A 86 9.20 -4.58 -3.50
N THR A 87 9.03 -4.93 -2.22
CA THR A 87 9.68 -4.18 -1.13
C THR A 87 11.18 -4.41 -1.11
N CYS A 88 11.66 -5.44 -1.81
CA CYS A 88 13.03 -5.97 -1.77
C CYS A 88 13.45 -6.46 -0.38
N GLU A 89 12.51 -6.50 0.57
CA GLU A 89 12.79 -6.83 1.95
C GLU A 89 12.99 -8.33 2.12
N GLN A 90 13.87 -8.69 3.05
CA GLN A 90 14.25 -10.08 3.23
C GLN A 90 13.05 -10.93 3.67
N GLY A 91 12.69 -11.91 2.84
CA GLY A 91 11.60 -12.84 3.13
C GLY A 91 10.20 -12.37 2.70
N ASP A 92 10.08 -11.15 2.17
CA ASP A 92 8.80 -10.63 1.67
C ASP A 92 8.51 -11.11 0.25
N PRO A 93 7.25 -11.47 -0.06
CA PRO A 93 6.83 -11.69 -1.44
C PRO A 93 6.66 -10.37 -2.18
N ALA A 94 6.49 -10.44 -3.50
CA ALA A 94 6.15 -9.29 -4.34
C ALA A 94 4.71 -9.39 -4.86
N PHE A 95 4.12 -8.23 -5.18
CA PHE A 95 2.76 -8.11 -5.69
C PHE A 95 2.80 -7.70 -7.16
N LEU A 96 2.50 -8.66 -8.04
CA LEU A 96 2.39 -8.44 -9.48
C LEU A 96 0.97 -7.99 -9.83
N PHE A 97 0.89 -6.86 -10.52
CA PHE A 97 -0.33 -6.31 -11.09
C PHE A 97 -0.27 -6.37 -12.60
N GLU A 98 -1.31 -6.92 -13.20
CA GLU A 98 -1.50 -6.97 -14.64
C GLU A 98 -2.88 -6.44 -14.99
N ARG A 99 -2.98 -5.62 -16.03
CA ARG A 99 -4.23 -4.96 -16.40
C ARG A 99 -4.67 -5.35 -17.80
N THR A 100 -5.96 -5.63 -17.94
CA THR A 100 -6.69 -5.66 -19.22
C THR A 100 -7.58 -4.41 -19.35
N ASP A 101 -8.52 -4.36 -20.29
CA ASP A 101 -9.29 -3.12 -20.50
C ASP A 101 -10.07 -2.66 -19.26
N ALA A 102 -10.82 -3.56 -18.63
CA ALA A 102 -11.66 -3.25 -17.46
C ALA A 102 -11.19 -3.92 -16.15
N SER A 103 -10.38 -4.97 -16.25
CA SER A 103 -9.98 -5.78 -15.11
C SER A 103 -8.51 -5.60 -14.78
N LEU A 104 -8.20 -5.78 -13.50
CA LEU A 104 -6.86 -5.89 -12.97
C LEU A 104 -6.71 -7.24 -12.28
N TYR A 105 -5.55 -7.84 -12.40
CA TYR A 105 -5.18 -9.12 -11.79
C TYR A 105 -4.04 -8.90 -10.82
N LEU A 106 -4.22 -9.36 -9.58
CA LEU A 106 -3.18 -9.40 -8.56
C LEU A 106 -2.64 -10.82 -8.39
N SER A 107 -1.32 -10.96 -8.43
CA SER A 107 -0.61 -12.19 -8.09
C SER A 107 0.43 -11.92 -7.01
N ILE A 108 0.51 -12.79 -5.99
CA ILE A 108 1.60 -12.76 -5.00
C ILE A 108 2.70 -13.70 -5.48
N VAL A 109 3.81 -13.13 -5.92
CA VAL A 109 4.94 -13.83 -6.53
C VAL A 109 6.17 -13.79 -5.60
N ALA A 110 7.22 -14.53 -5.95
CA ALA A 110 8.49 -14.44 -5.22
C ALA A 110 9.08 -13.03 -5.37
N GLY A 111 9.49 -12.42 -4.26
CA GLY A 111 10.18 -11.14 -4.23
C GLY A 111 11.68 -11.31 -4.41
N THR A 112 12.36 -10.21 -4.74
CA THR A 112 13.82 -10.19 -4.89
C THR A 112 14.55 -10.38 -3.56
N GLY A 113 13.95 -9.93 -2.45
CA GLY A 113 14.43 -10.18 -1.09
C GLY A 113 14.13 -11.60 -0.55
N GLY A 114 13.38 -12.40 -1.30
CA GLY A 114 12.95 -13.74 -0.90
C GLY A 114 11.42 -13.86 -0.92
N GLY A 115 10.86 -14.59 0.05
CA GLY A 115 9.42 -14.78 0.14
C GLY A 115 8.87 -15.82 -0.84
N ALA A 116 7.99 -16.68 -0.32
CA ALA A 116 7.33 -17.68 -1.17
C ALA A 116 6.17 -17.02 -1.92
N PRO A 117 5.95 -17.36 -3.20
CA PRO A 117 4.71 -17.00 -3.88
C PRO A 117 3.53 -17.59 -3.10
N HIS A 118 2.36 -16.95 -3.19
CA HIS A 118 1.16 -17.45 -2.52
C HIS A 118 0.22 -18.11 -3.56
N PRO A 119 0.12 -19.45 -3.62
CA PRO A 119 -0.61 -20.14 -4.69
C PRO A 119 -2.10 -19.81 -4.77
N GLU A 120 -2.72 -19.48 -3.63
CA GLU A 120 -4.13 -19.08 -3.58
C GLU A 120 -4.39 -17.64 -4.07
N TRP A 121 -3.33 -16.85 -4.23
CA TRP A 121 -3.38 -15.45 -4.69
C TRP A 121 -2.67 -15.32 -6.03
N GLN A 122 -3.10 -16.11 -7.02
CA GLN A 122 -2.66 -15.99 -8.41
C GLN A 122 -3.83 -15.50 -9.26
N ASN A 123 -3.60 -14.43 -10.01
CA ASN A 123 -4.59 -13.80 -10.90
C ASN A 123 -5.91 -13.47 -10.19
N ALA A 124 -5.84 -12.95 -8.96
CA ALA A 124 -7.00 -12.45 -8.26
C ALA A 124 -7.54 -11.21 -8.99
N GLU A 125 -8.65 -11.39 -9.70
CA GLU A 125 -9.27 -10.36 -10.53
C GLU A 125 -10.06 -9.35 -9.69
N PHE A 126 -10.00 -8.07 -10.03
CA PHE A 126 -10.85 -7.00 -9.53
C PHE A 126 -10.96 -5.86 -10.55
N ALA A 127 -11.86 -4.90 -10.32
CA ALA A 127 -12.06 -3.79 -11.26
C ALA A 127 -10.90 -2.79 -11.22
N TRP A 128 -10.46 -2.30 -12.37
CA TRP A 128 -9.43 -1.26 -12.47
C TRP A 128 -9.81 0.01 -11.67
N ASP A 129 -11.06 0.43 -11.78
CA ASP A 129 -11.55 1.65 -11.14
C ASP A 129 -11.50 1.56 -9.60
N ASP A 130 -11.57 0.34 -9.04
CA ASP A 130 -11.48 0.13 -7.60
C ASP A 130 -10.06 0.40 -7.08
N LEU A 131 -9.00 0.05 -7.82
CA LEU A 131 -7.62 0.38 -7.42
C LEU A 131 -7.45 1.89 -7.30
N GLY A 132 -7.88 2.62 -8.32
CA GLY A 132 -7.81 4.07 -8.34
C GLY A 132 -8.57 4.66 -7.15
N ALA A 133 -9.83 4.26 -6.96
CA ALA A 133 -10.66 4.74 -5.85
C ALA A 133 -10.06 4.42 -4.47
N ALA A 134 -9.54 3.21 -4.28
CA ALA A 134 -8.89 2.77 -3.05
C ALA A 134 -7.61 3.57 -2.76
N LEU A 135 -6.79 3.84 -3.79
CA LEU A 135 -5.61 4.68 -3.64
C LEU A 135 -5.99 6.10 -3.19
N ARG A 136 -6.99 6.74 -3.83
CA ARG A 136 -7.42 8.09 -3.41
C ARG A 136 -7.89 8.11 -1.97
N ARG A 137 -8.64 7.07 -1.57
CA ARG A 137 -9.12 6.91 -0.20
C ARG A 137 -7.95 6.76 0.77
N PHE A 138 -7.03 5.84 0.50
CA PHE A 138 -5.84 5.65 1.33
C PHE A 138 -5.04 6.94 1.48
N LYS A 139 -4.76 7.63 0.36
CA LYS A 139 -4.03 8.90 0.35
C LYS A 139 -4.70 9.97 1.22
N ARG A 140 -6.00 10.14 1.06
CA ARG A 140 -6.79 11.09 1.85
C ARG A 140 -6.80 10.72 3.33
N ASP A 141 -7.06 9.46 3.66
CA ASP A 141 -7.20 8.99 5.03
C ASP A 141 -5.85 9.10 5.78
N LEU A 142 -4.73 8.78 5.12
CA LEU A 142 -3.38 8.98 5.67
C LEU A 142 -3.02 10.46 5.86
N ARG A 143 -3.33 11.30 4.87
CA ARG A 143 -3.12 12.75 4.98
C ARG A 143 -3.88 13.32 6.17
N GLN A 144 -5.17 13.01 6.29
CA GLN A 144 -6.00 13.46 7.40
C GLN A 144 -5.43 13.00 8.74
N LEU A 145 -4.95 11.75 8.83
CA LEU A 145 -4.35 11.22 10.04
C LEU A 145 -3.09 11.99 10.45
N LEU A 146 -2.19 12.27 9.50
CA LEU A 146 -0.95 13.01 9.77
C LEU A 146 -1.21 14.49 10.09
N GLU A 147 -2.18 15.13 9.45
CA GLU A 147 -2.58 16.50 9.79
C GLU A 147 -3.21 16.61 11.19
N LEU A 148 -3.92 15.57 11.65
CA LEU A 148 -4.58 15.57 12.96
C LEU A 148 -3.68 15.13 14.12
N SER A 149 -2.80 14.16 13.87
CA SER A 149 -2.03 13.47 14.92
C SER A 149 -0.52 13.63 14.79
N GLY A 150 -0.05 14.18 13.68
CA GLY A 150 1.36 14.46 13.43
C GLY A 150 1.88 15.71 14.14
N PRO A 151 3.15 16.06 13.94
CA PRO A 151 3.75 17.29 14.46
C PRO A 151 3.08 18.54 13.84
N PRO A 152 3.19 19.72 14.47
CA PRO A 152 2.66 20.98 13.91
C PRO A 152 3.21 21.33 12.53
N VAL A 153 4.43 20.88 12.23
CA VAL A 153 5.07 21.01 10.91
C VAL A 153 5.47 19.62 10.46
N LEU A 154 4.84 19.13 9.39
CA LEU A 154 5.18 17.85 8.79
C LEU A 154 6.54 17.89 8.08
N PRO A 155 7.25 16.75 8.00
CA PRO A 155 8.46 16.64 7.19
C PRO A 155 8.22 17.03 5.72
N GLU A 156 9.24 17.58 5.06
CA GLU A 156 9.14 18.04 3.68
C GLU A 156 8.72 16.92 2.71
N GLU A 157 9.13 15.69 2.96
CA GLU A 157 8.72 14.56 2.11
C GLU A 157 7.20 14.29 2.15
N TRP A 158 6.54 14.46 3.29
CA TRP A 158 5.08 14.32 3.39
C TRP A 158 4.35 15.49 2.75
N LYS A 159 4.88 16.71 2.93
CA LYS A 159 4.36 17.90 2.23
C LYS A 159 4.42 17.70 0.70
N LYS A 160 5.53 17.15 0.21
CA LYS A 160 5.70 16.80 -1.22
C LYS A 160 4.67 15.76 -1.66
N ARG A 161 4.54 14.63 -0.96
CA ARG A 161 3.51 13.60 -1.26
C ARG A 161 2.11 14.20 -1.32
N PHE A 162 1.76 15.09 -0.39
CA PHE A 162 0.43 15.72 -0.35
C PHE A 162 0.19 16.76 -1.45
N SER A 163 1.23 17.22 -2.12
CA SER A 163 1.15 18.12 -3.27
C SER A 163 0.94 17.38 -4.60
N GLU A 164 1.16 16.06 -4.62
CA GLU A 164 0.96 15.23 -5.81
C GLU A 164 -0.53 15.16 -6.14
N GLN A 165 -0.86 15.31 -7.43
CA GLN A 165 -2.21 15.07 -7.89
C GLN A 165 -2.55 13.59 -7.73
N VAL A 166 -3.80 13.34 -7.33
CA VAL A 166 -4.38 12.01 -7.14
C VAL A 166 -5.11 11.56 -8.39
#